data_AF-A0A015YM31-F1
#
_entry.id   AF-A0A015YM31-F1
#
_cell.length_a   1.000
_cell.length_b   1.000
_cell.length_c   1.000
_cell.angle_alpha   90.00
_cell.angle_beta   90.00
_cell.angle_gamma   90.00
#
_symmetry.space_group_name_H-M   'P 1'
#
loop_
_entity.id
_entity.type
_entity.pdbx_description
1 polymer ?
#
loop_
_entity_poly.entity_id
_entity_poly.type
_entity_poly.pdbx_seq_one_letter_code
_entity_poly.pdbx_strand_id
1 'polypeptide(L)'
;MAYSLNELLNTVLKKEDCTYIARMDADDISMPERFVKQIAFMNSHPDIDCLGTWAIEIDDDGKEYFRKKMPITHEECLELFKKRDCMIHPTVMFRRSYFEKAGLYPEDTYFGEDTMMWAKGFKSGCKFANVPEYLFKFRLDSNFFERRRGWKHAKSIYTLRHRVNRMLGFGWKEDCYALLYAMAKLMPKSILDIIYKTVR
;
A
#
# COMPACT_ATOMS: atom_id res chain seq x y z
N MET A 1 -11.25 -9.40 -5.73
CA MET A 1 -10.77 -8.80 -4.48
C MET A 1 -11.29 -7.37 -4.34
N ALA A 2 -10.96 -6.46 -5.27
CA ALA A 2 -11.48 -5.07 -5.28
C ALA A 2 -13.02 -4.95 -5.10
N TYR A 3 -13.82 -5.77 -5.78
CA TYR A 3 -15.28 -5.75 -5.65
C TYR A 3 -15.75 -5.92 -4.19
N SER A 4 -15.24 -6.95 -3.50
CA SER A 4 -15.57 -7.22 -2.08
C SER A 4 -15.09 -6.10 -1.14
N LEU A 5 -13.94 -5.48 -1.44
CA LEU A 5 -13.46 -4.31 -0.69
C LEU A 5 -14.40 -3.11 -0.88
N ASN A 6 -14.85 -2.88 -2.11
CA ASN A 6 -15.76 -1.80 -2.46
C ASN A 6 -17.15 -1.99 -1.83
N GLU A 7 -17.64 -3.22 -1.70
CA GLU A 7 -18.92 -3.52 -1.04
C GLU A 7 -18.93 -3.09 0.44
N LEU A 8 -17.86 -3.43 1.18
CA LEU A 8 -17.70 -3.01 2.57
C LEU A 8 -17.54 -1.48 2.69
N LEU A 9 -16.73 -0.88 1.81
CA LEU A 9 -16.58 0.58 1.80
C LEU A 9 -17.90 1.30 1.51
N ASN A 10 -18.70 0.83 0.56
CA ASN A 10 -20.02 1.40 0.26
C ASN A 10 -20.96 1.31 1.47
N THR A 11 -20.85 0.25 2.27
CA THR A 11 -21.63 0.11 3.50
C THR A 11 -21.17 1.10 4.58
N VAL A 12 -19.85 1.27 4.75
CA VAL A 12 -19.29 2.21 5.74
C VAL A 12 -19.54 3.66 5.34
N LEU A 13 -19.37 4.01 4.06
CA LEU A 13 -19.53 5.37 3.56
C LEU A 13 -20.99 5.85 3.59
N LYS A 14 -21.98 4.96 3.67
CA LYS A 14 -23.38 5.34 3.94
C LYS A 14 -23.61 5.91 5.34
N LYS A 15 -22.68 5.66 6.29
CA LYS A 15 -22.76 6.24 7.64
C LYS A 15 -22.19 7.65 7.61
N GLU A 16 -23.01 8.66 7.88
CA GLU A 16 -22.62 10.07 7.81
C GLU A 16 -21.58 10.43 8.89
N ASP A 17 -21.65 9.80 10.06
CA ASP A 17 -20.76 10.09 11.20
C ASP A 17 -19.39 9.40 11.14
N CYS A 18 -19.05 8.76 10.02
CA CYS A 18 -17.77 8.06 9.88
C CYS A 18 -16.65 9.04 9.48
N THR A 19 -15.80 9.42 10.44
CA THR A 19 -14.63 10.28 10.19
C THR A 19 -13.43 9.51 9.61
N TYR A 20 -13.11 8.36 10.22
CA TYR A 20 -11.95 7.55 9.90
C TYR A 20 -12.33 6.12 9.51
N ILE A 21 -11.64 5.58 8.51
CA ILE A 21 -11.84 4.22 8.00
C ILE A 21 -10.50 3.49 8.06
N ALA A 22 -10.36 2.57 9.02
CA ALA A 22 -9.16 1.75 9.15
C ALA A 22 -9.27 0.47 8.30
N ARG A 23 -8.21 0.15 7.54
CA ARG A 23 -8.07 -1.15 6.88
C ARG A 23 -7.39 -2.16 7.80
N MET A 24 -7.71 -3.43 7.58
CA MET A 24 -7.06 -4.58 8.18
C MET A 24 -7.46 -5.82 7.39
N ASP A 25 -6.54 -6.77 7.23
CA ASP A 25 -6.83 -8.10 6.70
C ASP A 25 -7.04 -9.09 7.87
N ALA A 26 -7.83 -10.14 7.64
CA ALA A 26 -8.37 -10.98 8.72
C ALA A 26 -7.32 -11.88 9.39
N ASP A 27 -6.17 -12.08 8.76
CA ASP A 27 -5.05 -12.93 9.17
C ASP A 27 -3.87 -12.16 9.80
N ASP A 28 -3.97 -10.83 9.83
CA ASP A 28 -2.98 -9.92 10.41
C ASP A 28 -3.23 -9.61 11.90
N ILE A 29 -2.26 -8.96 12.55
CA ILE A 29 -2.36 -8.56 13.96
C ILE A 29 -2.16 -7.04 14.09
N SER A 30 -3.19 -6.34 14.55
CA SER A 30 -3.09 -4.92 14.94
C SER A 30 -2.48 -4.80 16.34
N MET A 31 -1.50 -3.92 16.51
CA MET A 31 -0.98 -3.62 17.85
C MET A 31 -2.03 -2.83 18.66
N PRO A 32 -2.13 -3.03 19.99
CA PRO A 32 -3.17 -2.41 20.83
C PRO A 32 -3.26 -0.89 20.71
N GLU A 33 -2.13 -0.23 20.52
CA GLU A 33 -2.00 1.22 20.47
C GLU A 33 -2.13 1.82 19.06
N ARG A 34 -2.34 0.99 18.03
CA ARG A 34 -2.41 1.42 16.62
C ARG A 34 -3.39 2.57 16.42
N PHE A 35 -4.65 2.37 16.82
CA PHE A 35 -5.70 3.36 16.55
C PHE A 35 -5.53 4.62 17.38
N VAL A 36 -5.10 4.52 18.64
CA VAL A 36 -4.82 5.69 19.49
C VAL A 36 -3.76 6.58 18.83
N LYS A 37 -2.67 5.99 18.33
CA LYS A 37 -1.59 6.72 17.67
C LYS A 37 -1.99 7.29 16.31
N GLN A 38 -2.67 6.50 15.47
CA GLN A 38 -3.13 6.97 14.15
C GLN A 38 -4.16 8.10 14.28
N ILE A 39 -5.14 7.97 15.17
CA ILE A 39 -6.16 9.01 15.41
C ILE A 39 -5.50 10.27 15.97
N ALA A 40 -4.61 10.16 16.96
CA ALA A 40 -3.90 11.31 17.50
C ALA A 40 -3.10 12.05 16.41
N PHE A 41 -2.43 11.31 15.52
CA PHE A 41 -1.70 11.89 14.39
C PHE A 41 -2.64 12.59 13.39
N MET A 42 -3.75 11.95 13.00
CA MET A 42 -4.70 12.54 12.04
C MET A 42 -5.50 13.73 12.62
N ASN A 43 -5.64 13.81 13.94
CA ASN A 43 -6.21 14.97 14.62
C ASN A 43 -5.25 16.16 14.61
N SER A 44 -3.94 15.92 14.80
CA SER A 44 -2.93 16.98 14.73
C SER A 44 -2.53 17.38 13.31
N HIS A 45 -2.86 16.55 12.30
CA HIS A 45 -2.58 16.79 10.88
C HIS A 45 -3.87 16.66 10.05
N PRO A 46 -4.75 17.69 10.09
CA PRO A 46 -6.07 17.63 9.44
C PRO A 46 -5.99 17.50 7.91
N ASP A 47 -4.86 17.85 7.30
CA ASP A 47 -4.60 17.77 5.86
C ASP A 47 -4.28 16.34 5.37
N ILE A 48 -3.88 15.42 6.25
CA ILE A 48 -3.60 14.02 5.89
C ILE A 48 -4.90 13.26 5.60
N ASP A 49 -4.97 12.65 4.42
CA ASP A 49 -6.10 11.86 3.93
C ASP A 49 -5.89 10.34 4.11
N CYS A 50 -4.64 9.87 4.03
CA CYS A 50 -4.29 8.45 4.20
C CYS A 50 -3.04 8.30 5.06
N LEU A 51 -3.18 7.65 6.22
CA LEU A 51 -2.11 7.46 7.21
C LEU A 51 -1.82 5.98 7.40
N GLY A 52 -0.59 5.54 7.13
CA GLY A 52 -0.12 4.18 7.41
C GLY A 52 0.75 4.09 8.67
N THR A 53 1.35 2.93 8.89
CA THR A 53 2.34 2.69 9.94
C THR A 53 3.48 1.84 9.39
N TRP A 54 4.55 1.66 10.15
CA TRP A 54 5.49 0.57 9.88
C TRP A 54 4.87 -0.77 10.29
N ALA A 55 5.39 -1.85 9.73
CA ALA A 55 4.90 -3.20 10.03
C ALA A 55 6.03 -4.20 10.25
N ILE A 56 5.74 -5.19 11.07
CA ILE A 56 6.57 -6.39 11.25
C ILE A 56 5.96 -7.47 10.38
N GLU A 57 6.65 -7.88 9.32
CA GLU A 57 6.24 -9.04 8.54
C GLU A 57 6.55 -10.31 9.35
N ILE A 58 5.56 -11.19 9.50
CA ILE A 58 5.63 -12.44 10.25
C ILE A 58 5.30 -13.63 9.35
N ASP A 59 5.86 -14.80 9.62
CA ASP A 59 5.47 -16.04 8.94
C ASP A 59 4.16 -16.65 9.50
N ASP A 60 3.77 -17.80 8.98
CA ASP A 60 2.56 -18.53 9.41
C ASP A 60 2.61 -18.90 10.92
N ASP A 61 3.80 -19.14 11.48
CA ASP A 61 4.01 -19.43 12.91
C ASP A 61 4.07 -18.16 13.78
N GLY A 62 3.97 -16.98 13.17
CA GLY A 62 4.02 -15.69 13.86
C GLY A 62 5.43 -15.22 14.22
N LYS A 63 6.47 -15.88 13.70
CA LYS A 63 7.85 -15.47 13.90
C LYS A 63 8.17 -14.28 13.00
N GLU A 64 8.94 -13.34 13.55
CA GLU A 64 9.39 -12.16 12.82
C GLU A 64 10.27 -12.55 11.62
N TYR A 65 9.86 -12.11 10.44
CA TYR A 65 10.56 -12.31 9.18
C TYR A 65 11.31 -11.05 8.76
N PHE A 66 10.66 -9.89 8.81
CA PHE A 66 11.25 -8.61 8.39
C PHE A 66 10.56 -7.40 9.04
N ARG A 67 11.31 -6.32 9.29
CA ARG A 67 10.76 -5.04 9.77
C ARG A 67 10.70 -4.02 8.65
N LYS A 68 9.49 -3.73 8.19
CA LYS A 68 9.28 -2.85 7.04
C LYS A 68 8.97 -1.43 7.48
N LYS A 69 9.88 -0.51 7.17
CA LYS A 69 9.69 0.94 7.34
C LYS A 69 9.07 1.55 6.08
N MET A 70 8.30 2.62 6.28
CA MET A 70 7.70 3.43 5.23
C MET A 70 8.07 4.91 5.43
N PRO A 71 8.10 5.71 4.35
CA PRO A 71 8.36 7.15 4.42
C PRO A 71 7.34 7.85 5.32
N ILE A 72 7.77 8.88 6.04
CA ILE A 72 6.99 9.48 7.12
C ILE A 72 6.14 10.63 6.56
N THR A 73 6.71 11.46 5.69
CA THR A 73 6.04 12.65 5.15
C THR A 73 5.41 12.40 3.78
N HIS A 74 4.55 13.31 3.34
CA HIS A 74 3.90 13.23 2.03
C HIS A 74 4.91 13.30 0.88
N GLU A 75 5.91 14.16 0.99
CA GLU A 75 6.95 14.34 -0.03
C GLU A 75 7.82 13.09 -0.14
N GLU A 76 8.19 12.49 0.99
CA GLU A 76 8.91 11.21 1.03
C GLU A 76 8.03 10.07 0.48
N CYS A 77 6.73 10.08 0.80
CA CYS A 77 5.77 9.13 0.24
C CYS A 77 5.70 9.23 -1.28
N LEU A 78 5.62 10.44 -1.83
CA LEU A 78 5.59 10.67 -3.28
C LEU A 78 6.89 10.23 -3.95
N GLU A 79 8.04 10.56 -3.35
CA GLU A 79 9.35 10.18 -3.87
C GLU A 79 9.55 8.66 -3.87
N LEU A 80 9.13 7.96 -2.82
CA LEU A 80 9.13 6.50 -2.83
C LEU A 80 8.13 5.95 -3.84
N PHE A 81 6.96 6.58 -3.96
CA PHE A 81 5.88 6.15 -4.86
C PHE A 81 6.28 6.15 -6.33
N LYS A 82 7.27 6.96 -6.74
CA LYS A 82 7.90 6.89 -8.07
C LYS A 82 8.52 5.53 -8.38
N LYS A 83 8.94 4.80 -7.35
CA LYS A 83 9.65 3.50 -7.46
C LYS A 83 8.76 2.31 -7.08
N ARG A 84 8.02 2.42 -5.98
CA ARG A 84 7.16 1.36 -5.41
C ARG A 84 6.14 1.96 -4.43
N ASP A 85 5.16 1.20 -3.98
CA ASP A 85 4.15 1.71 -3.03
C ASP A 85 4.79 2.25 -1.74
N CYS A 86 4.27 3.39 -1.29
CA CYS A 86 4.70 4.10 -0.08
C CYS A 86 3.86 3.77 1.16
N MET A 87 2.83 2.93 1.00
CA MET A 87 1.91 2.51 2.05
C MET A 87 1.92 0.99 2.17
N ILE A 88 1.75 0.46 3.38
CA ILE A 88 1.45 -0.95 3.60
C ILE A 88 -0.06 -1.06 3.72
N HIS A 89 -0.73 -1.63 2.71
CA HIS A 89 -2.20 -1.57 2.54
C HIS A 89 -3.01 -1.90 3.80
N PRO A 90 -2.77 -2.99 4.56
CA PRO A 90 -3.57 -3.28 5.75
C PRO A 90 -3.26 -2.37 6.97
N THR A 91 -2.22 -1.54 6.90
CA THR A 91 -1.88 -0.61 8.00
C THR A 91 -2.65 0.71 7.93
N VAL A 92 -3.24 1.04 6.79
CA VAL A 92 -3.74 2.39 6.53
C VAL A 92 -5.02 2.71 7.30
N MET A 93 -5.12 3.96 7.72
CA MET A 93 -6.33 4.63 8.18
C MET A 93 -6.59 5.80 7.22
N PHE A 94 -7.79 5.81 6.66
CA PHE A 94 -8.25 6.86 5.75
C PHE A 94 -9.09 7.87 6.50
N ARG A 95 -8.95 9.14 6.12
CA ARG A 95 -10.02 10.12 6.30
C ARG A 95 -11.09 9.85 5.26
N ARG A 96 -12.36 10.01 5.62
CA ARG A 96 -13.48 9.86 4.68
C ARG A 96 -13.28 10.65 3.37
N SER A 97 -12.73 11.86 3.48
CA SER A 97 -12.42 12.76 2.35
C SER A 97 -11.53 12.13 1.28
N TYR A 98 -10.72 11.12 1.63
CA TYR A 98 -9.93 10.38 0.65
C TYR A 98 -10.82 9.81 -0.45
N PHE A 99 -11.90 9.12 -0.05
CA PHE A 99 -12.79 8.43 -0.98
C PHE A 99 -13.66 9.41 -1.77
N GLU A 100 -13.98 10.56 -1.19
CA GLU A 100 -14.70 11.65 -1.88
C GLU A 100 -13.84 12.28 -2.99
N LYS A 101 -12.52 12.41 -2.77
CA LYS A 101 -11.55 12.96 -3.74
C LYS A 101 -11.10 11.93 -4.79
N ALA A 102 -10.76 10.72 -4.36
CA ALA A 102 -10.05 9.73 -5.18
C ALA A 102 -10.92 8.56 -5.65
N GLY A 103 -12.11 8.40 -5.07
CA GLY A 103 -12.99 7.26 -5.33
C GLY A 103 -12.55 5.97 -4.66
N LEU A 104 -13.20 4.87 -5.05
CA LEU A 104 -12.99 3.53 -4.50
C LEU A 104 -11.87 2.75 -5.22
N TYR A 105 -11.64 1.49 -4.78
CA TYR A 105 -10.65 0.62 -5.41
C TYR A 105 -10.99 0.37 -6.89
N PRO A 106 -9.99 0.46 -7.79
CA PRO A 106 -10.18 0.15 -9.19
C PRO A 106 -10.33 -1.37 -9.39
N GLU A 107 -11.36 -1.75 -10.14
CA GLU A 107 -11.72 -3.15 -10.40
C GLU A 107 -11.01 -3.71 -11.65
N ASP A 108 -10.43 -2.84 -12.47
CA ASP A 108 -9.71 -3.13 -13.72
C ASP A 108 -8.20 -3.36 -13.51
N THR A 109 -7.82 -4.05 -12.43
CA THR A 109 -6.41 -4.32 -12.08
C THR A 109 -6.17 -5.79 -11.76
N TYR A 110 -4.91 -6.23 -11.90
CA TYR A 110 -4.46 -7.58 -11.51
C TYR A 110 -3.34 -7.47 -10.47
N PHE A 111 -3.68 -7.71 -9.19
CA PHE A 111 -2.79 -7.55 -8.03
C PHE A 111 -2.16 -6.15 -7.93
N GLY A 112 -2.98 -5.11 -8.03
CA GLY A 112 -2.51 -3.73 -8.12
C GLY A 112 -3.57 -2.68 -7.82
N GLU A 113 -4.68 -3.10 -7.22
CA GLU A 113 -5.79 -2.26 -6.82
C GLU A 113 -5.34 -1.18 -5.83
N ASP A 114 -4.41 -1.51 -4.93
CA ASP A 114 -3.82 -0.62 -3.95
C ASP A 114 -2.90 0.41 -4.61
N THR A 115 -1.94 -0.02 -5.44
CA THR A 115 -1.05 0.89 -6.19
C THR A 115 -1.86 1.91 -7.01
N MET A 116 -2.89 1.46 -7.73
CA MET A 116 -3.72 2.35 -8.53
C MET A 116 -4.60 3.25 -7.66
N MET A 117 -5.07 2.77 -6.51
CA MET A 117 -5.77 3.61 -5.54
C MET A 117 -4.86 4.74 -5.03
N TRP A 118 -3.60 4.45 -4.69
CA TRP A 118 -2.62 5.47 -4.29
C TRP A 118 -2.36 6.48 -5.39
N ALA A 119 -2.23 6.03 -6.65
CA ALA A 119 -2.05 6.92 -7.79
C ALA A 119 -3.25 7.87 -7.98
N LYS A 120 -4.49 7.36 -7.84
CA LYS A 120 -5.70 8.21 -7.85
C LYS A 120 -5.67 9.22 -6.70
N GLY A 121 -5.27 8.79 -5.50
CA GLY A 121 -5.12 9.67 -4.35
C GLY A 121 -4.14 10.82 -4.61
N PHE A 122 -2.92 10.53 -5.07
CA PHE A 122 -1.94 11.56 -5.43
C PHE A 122 -2.47 12.49 -6.52
N LYS A 123 -3.11 11.95 -7.57
CA LYS A 123 -3.69 12.75 -8.66
C LYS A 123 -4.81 13.67 -8.18
N SER A 124 -5.63 13.22 -7.22
CA SER A 124 -6.70 14.02 -6.62
C SER A 124 -6.22 14.93 -5.48
N GLY A 125 -4.90 15.09 -5.29
CA GLY A 125 -4.33 15.97 -4.27
C GLY A 125 -4.44 15.46 -2.84
N CYS A 126 -4.70 14.16 -2.64
CA CYS A 126 -4.72 13.56 -1.30
C CYS A 126 -3.32 13.56 -0.68
N LYS A 127 -3.26 13.77 0.64
CA LYS A 127 -2.00 13.72 1.40
C LYS A 127 -1.81 12.39 2.12
N PHE A 128 -0.56 11.96 2.16
CA PHE A 128 -0.13 10.66 2.65
C PHE A 128 0.93 10.84 3.74
N ALA A 129 0.92 9.99 4.75
CA ALA A 129 1.97 9.94 5.77
C ALA A 129 2.03 8.55 6.39
N ASN A 130 3.09 8.26 7.15
CA ASN A 130 3.15 7.07 7.98
C ASN A 130 3.61 7.41 9.40
N VAL A 131 2.98 6.81 10.40
CA VAL A 131 3.49 6.85 11.78
C VAL A 131 4.80 6.04 11.84
N PRO A 132 5.91 6.61 12.35
CA PRO A 132 7.23 5.96 12.36
C PRO A 132 7.36 4.89 13.47
N GLU A 133 6.36 4.02 13.57
CA GLU A 133 6.24 3.00 14.60
C GLU A 133 5.69 1.70 14.04
N TYR A 134 6.16 0.58 14.59
CA TYR A 134 5.73 -0.77 14.21
C TYR A 134 4.41 -1.14 14.89
N LEU A 135 3.29 -0.67 14.33
CA LEU A 135 1.95 -0.81 14.93
C LEU A 135 1.10 -1.91 14.30
N PHE A 136 1.74 -2.77 13.51
CA PHE A 136 1.05 -3.82 12.76
C PHE A 136 1.97 -5.01 12.53
N LYS A 137 1.44 -6.24 12.63
CA LYS A 137 2.13 -7.44 12.16
C LYS A 137 1.41 -7.99 10.93
N PHE A 138 2.14 -8.05 9.83
CA PHE A 138 1.63 -8.46 8.52
C PHE A 138 2.02 -9.92 8.25
N ARG A 139 1.04 -10.79 8.02
CA ARG A 139 1.30 -12.22 7.81
C ARG A 139 1.70 -12.49 6.36
N LEU A 140 2.81 -13.21 6.20
CA LEU A 140 3.27 -13.72 4.92
C LEU A 140 2.86 -15.19 4.80
N ASP A 141 1.83 -15.46 4.02
CA ASP A 141 1.46 -16.83 3.71
C ASP A 141 2.60 -17.55 2.95
N SER A 142 2.73 -18.86 3.17
CA SER A 142 3.73 -19.71 2.49
C SER A 142 3.78 -19.60 0.95
N ASN A 143 2.67 -19.20 0.31
CA ASN A 143 2.56 -19.03 -1.14
C ASN A 143 2.71 -17.57 -1.61
N PHE A 144 3.01 -16.63 -0.70
CA PHE A 144 3.03 -15.20 -0.97
C PHE A 144 3.97 -14.84 -2.12
N PHE A 145 5.18 -15.41 -2.11
CA PHE A 145 6.18 -15.16 -3.15
C PHE A 145 5.83 -15.87 -4.46
N GLU A 146 5.33 -17.10 -4.42
CA GLU A 146 5.00 -17.87 -5.63
C GLU A 146 3.84 -17.23 -6.40
N ARG A 147 2.81 -16.78 -5.70
CA ARG A 147 1.66 -16.06 -6.31
C ARG A 147 2.02 -14.71 -6.90
N ARG A 148 3.23 -14.18 -6.68
CA ARG A 148 3.64 -12.83 -7.10
C ARG A 148 4.84 -12.86 -8.05
N ARG A 149 5.04 -13.98 -8.74
CA ARG A 149 6.12 -14.23 -9.71
C ARG A 149 5.58 -14.63 -11.08
N GLY A 150 6.49 -14.68 -12.06
CA GLY A 150 6.22 -15.18 -13.40
C GLY A 150 5.74 -14.11 -14.38
N TRP A 151 5.63 -14.51 -15.64
CA TRP A 151 5.40 -13.59 -16.77
C TRP A 151 4.12 -12.77 -16.65
N LYS A 152 3.03 -13.40 -16.19
CA LYS A 152 1.75 -12.72 -16.00
C LYS A 152 1.86 -11.58 -14.99
N HIS A 153 2.53 -11.79 -13.86
CA HIS A 153 2.76 -10.75 -12.85
C HIS A 153 3.73 -9.69 -13.34
N ALA A 154 4.82 -10.08 -14.01
CA ALA A 154 5.79 -9.14 -14.58
C ALA A 154 5.14 -8.17 -15.58
N LYS A 155 4.34 -8.71 -16.52
CA LYS A 155 3.59 -7.90 -17.48
C LYS A 155 2.58 -7.00 -16.77
N SER A 156 1.81 -7.54 -15.82
CA SER A 156 0.83 -6.76 -15.06
C SER A 156 1.47 -5.59 -14.33
N ILE A 157 2.56 -5.83 -13.58
CA ILE A 157 3.19 -4.77 -12.77
C ILE A 157 3.83 -3.71 -13.66
N TYR A 158 4.42 -4.09 -14.79
CA TYR A 158 4.93 -3.12 -15.76
C TYR A 158 3.80 -2.25 -16.31
N THR A 159 2.72 -2.86 -16.81
CA THR A 159 1.58 -2.11 -17.38
C THR A 159 0.94 -1.19 -16.34
N LEU A 160 0.76 -1.68 -15.11
CA LEU A 160 0.23 -0.92 -13.99
C LEU A 160 1.11 0.29 -13.68
N ARG A 161 2.42 0.07 -13.45
CA ARG A 161 3.35 1.14 -13.10
C ARG A 161 3.52 2.14 -14.24
N HIS A 162 3.50 1.69 -15.49
CA HIS A 162 3.50 2.59 -16.63
C HIS A 162 2.25 3.48 -16.68
N ARG A 163 1.06 2.92 -16.45
CA ARG A 163 -0.20 3.68 -16.34
C ARG A 163 -0.14 4.70 -15.21
N VAL A 164 0.42 4.33 -14.06
CA VAL A 164 0.64 5.24 -12.92
C VAL A 164 1.59 6.37 -13.28
N ASN A 165 2.72 6.06 -13.92
CA ASN A 165 3.70 7.07 -14.35
C ASN A 165 3.06 8.10 -15.29
N ARG A 166 2.28 7.64 -16.28
CA ARG A 166 1.51 8.54 -17.17
C ARG A 166 0.46 9.36 -16.42
N MET A 167 -0.24 8.74 -15.46
CA MET A 167 -1.28 9.41 -14.67
C MET A 167 -0.73 10.57 -13.82
N LEU A 168 0.48 10.41 -13.27
CA LEU A 168 1.11 11.38 -12.38
C LEU A 168 2.17 12.26 -13.06
N GLY A 169 2.37 12.11 -14.37
CA GLY A 169 3.37 12.88 -15.12
C GLY A 169 4.81 12.54 -14.76
N PHE A 170 5.08 11.31 -14.30
CA PHE A 170 6.45 10.85 -14.05
C PHE A 170 7.21 10.59 -15.36
N GLY A 171 8.54 10.62 -15.30
CA GLY A 171 9.41 10.61 -16.45
C GLY A 171 9.98 9.24 -16.80
N TRP A 172 10.97 9.24 -17.71
CA TRP A 172 11.61 8.02 -18.20
C TRP A 172 12.36 7.24 -17.11
N LYS A 173 12.86 7.91 -16.06
CA LYS A 173 13.53 7.25 -14.93
C LYS A 173 12.56 6.33 -14.19
N GLU A 174 11.31 6.75 -14.00
CA GLU A 174 10.27 5.94 -13.37
C GLU A 174 9.80 4.78 -14.25
N ASP A 175 9.85 4.93 -15.58
CA ASP A 175 9.62 3.83 -16.51
C ASP A 175 10.76 2.78 -16.43
N CYS A 176 12.01 3.21 -16.22
CA CYS A 176 13.11 2.29 -15.93
C CYS A 176 12.88 1.53 -14.60
N TYR A 177 12.41 2.20 -13.54
CA TYR A 177 12.06 1.51 -12.29
C TYR A 177 10.91 0.51 -12.49
N ALA A 178 9.89 0.85 -13.28
CA ALA A 178 8.80 -0.06 -13.61
C ALA A 178 9.31 -1.33 -14.33
N LEU A 179 10.25 -1.17 -15.27
CA LEU A 179 10.89 -2.29 -15.96
C LEU A 179 11.74 -3.14 -15.01
N LEU A 180 12.56 -2.53 -14.16
CA LEU A 180 13.36 -3.23 -13.15
C LEU A 180 12.46 -4.03 -12.20
N TYR A 181 11.34 -3.44 -11.78
CA TYR A 181 10.38 -4.10 -10.89
C TYR A 181 9.73 -5.32 -11.58
N ALA A 182 9.37 -5.20 -12.85
CA ALA A 182 8.84 -6.32 -13.64
C ALA A 182 9.89 -7.44 -13.82
N MET A 183 11.15 -7.09 -14.12
CA MET A 183 12.23 -8.07 -14.26
C MET A 183 12.48 -8.83 -12.96
N ALA A 184 12.40 -8.16 -11.81
CA ALA A 184 12.51 -8.84 -10.52
C ALA A 184 11.48 -9.97 -10.36
N LYS A 185 10.26 -9.82 -10.90
CA LYS A 185 9.22 -10.86 -10.82
C LYS A 185 9.52 -12.12 -11.63
N LEU A 186 10.48 -12.06 -12.57
CA LEU A 186 10.94 -13.20 -13.35
C LEU A 186 12.08 -13.96 -12.68
N MET A 187 12.70 -13.39 -11.64
CA MET A 187 13.83 -14.01 -10.95
C MET A 187 13.40 -15.26 -10.14
N PRO A 188 14.31 -16.22 -9.92
CA PRO A 188 14.11 -17.34 -8.99
C PRO A 188 13.72 -16.88 -7.58
N LYS A 189 12.98 -17.72 -6.84
CA LYS A 189 12.52 -17.42 -5.47
C LYS A 189 13.67 -17.04 -4.54
N SER A 190 14.79 -17.77 -4.60
CA SER A 190 15.98 -17.53 -3.79
C SER A 190 16.57 -16.14 -3.98
N ILE A 191 16.63 -15.65 -5.23
CA ILE A 191 17.15 -14.31 -5.54
C ILE A 191 16.17 -13.24 -5.08
N LEU A 192 14.87 -13.45 -5.30
CA LEU A 192 13.84 -12.54 -4.82
C LEU A 192 13.84 -12.40 -3.31
N ASP A 193 14.04 -13.50 -2.58
CA ASP A 193 14.13 -13.51 -1.12
C ASP A 193 15.27 -12.61 -0.62
N ILE A 194 16.44 -12.71 -1.27
CA ILE A 194 17.62 -11.88 -0.97
C ILE A 194 17.34 -10.41 -1.28
N ILE A 195 16.84 -10.10 -2.48
CA ILE A 195 16.51 -8.71 -2.87
C ILE A 195 15.48 -8.11 -1.89
N TYR A 196 14.50 -8.92 -1.49
CA TYR A 196 13.45 -8.50 -0.58
C TYR A 196 13.99 -8.13 0.80
N LYS A 197 14.99 -8.86 1.31
CA LYS A 197 15.64 -8.57 2.60
C LYS A 197 16.63 -7.40 2.54
N THR A 198 17.22 -7.11 1.38
CA THR A 198 18.31 -6.13 1.26
C THR A 198 17.88 -4.77 0.67
N VAL A 199 16.86 -4.75 -0.19
CA VAL A 199 16.51 -3.56 -1.02
C VAL A 199 15.20 -2.90 -0.56
N ARG A 200 14.46 -3.50 0.39
CA ARG A 200 13.16 -2.99 0.85
C ARG A 200 13.21 -2.00 2.00
#